data_AF-A0A7R8WVY9-F1
#
_entry.id   AF-A0A7R8WVY9-F1
#
_cell.length_a   1.000
_cell.length_b   1.000
_cell.length_c   1.000
_cell.angle_alpha   90.00
_cell.angle_beta   90.00
_cell.angle_gamma   90.00
#
_symmetry.space_group_name_H-M   'P 1'
#
loop_
_entity.id
_entity.type
_entity.pdbx_description
1 polymer ?
#
loop_
_entity_poly.entity_id
_entity_poly.type
_entity_poly.pdbx_seq_one_letter_code
_entity_poly.pdbx_strand_id
1 'polypeptide(L)'
;MRLREEERSQIPNLKIAFNNVFGYYIEVRNTHKDKVPEDWIRKQTLVNAERYITEELKEYESQILGAEEKMLQLEQQLFQNLMQQCMPYMAKIQENAQQLAQWDVLAGWANLAVENHYTLPKVTDGKAIHIEEGRHPVIEKNLPPDQPYIANSVTLDTEKQQIMMITGPNMSGKSALLRQTALITLMAQMGCAVPAKYAEIGLVDSVFTRVGASDNLSAGESTFMVEMNETA
;
A
#
# COMPACT_ATOMS: atom_id res chain seq x y z
N MET A 1 -26.65 41.21 10.56
CA MET A 1 -25.59 42.24 10.71
C MET A 1 -25.24 42.91 9.40
N ARG A 2 -24.64 42.22 8.41
CA ARG A 2 -24.19 42.82 7.14
C ARG A 2 -25.22 43.74 6.46
N LEU A 3 -26.44 43.25 6.19
CA LEU A 3 -27.49 44.03 5.53
C LEU A 3 -27.87 45.31 6.32
N ARG A 4 -27.91 45.21 7.65
CA ARG A 4 -28.21 46.36 8.53
C ARG A 4 -27.11 47.42 8.47
N GLU A 5 -25.84 47.01 8.43
CA GLU A 5 -24.72 47.96 8.31
C GLU A 5 -24.59 48.54 6.89
N GLU A 6 -24.96 47.79 5.83
CA GLU A 6 -25.05 48.30 4.45
C GLU A 6 -26.12 49.40 4.33
N GLU A 7 -27.31 49.18 4.90
CA GLU A 7 -28.40 50.17 4.93
C GLU A 7 -28.04 51.40 5.76
N ARG A 8 -27.39 51.21 6.92
CA ARG A 8 -27.01 52.29 7.84
C ARG A 8 -25.90 53.18 7.30
N SER A 9 -24.87 52.60 6.69
CA SER A 9 -23.70 53.34 6.19
C SER A 9 -23.85 53.81 4.74
N GLN A 10 -24.86 53.32 4.01
CA GLN A 10 -25.02 53.54 2.56
C GLN A 10 -23.77 53.14 1.75
N ILE A 11 -23.00 52.17 2.25
CA ILE A 11 -21.85 51.58 1.59
C ILE A 11 -22.32 50.32 0.86
N PRO A 12 -22.34 50.31 -0.49
CA PRO A 12 -22.80 49.14 -1.23
C PRO A 12 -21.80 47.99 -1.16
N ASN A 13 -22.30 46.75 -1.10
CA ASN A 13 -21.52 45.51 -1.11
C ASN A 13 -20.48 45.40 0.01
N LEU A 14 -20.90 45.67 1.25
CA LEU A 14 -20.04 45.59 2.43
C LEU A 14 -19.64 44.13 2.70
N LYS A 15 -18.34 43.90 2.87
CA LYS A 15 -17.80 42.55 3.08
C LYS A 15 -17.36 42.38 4.53
N ILE A 16 -17.99 41.41 5.22
CA ILE A 16 -17.48 40.87 6.47
C ILE A 16 -16.57 39.70 6.10
N ALA A 17 -15.32 39.74 6.55
CA ALA A 17 -14.31 38.73 6.29
C ALA A 17 -13.59 38.35 7.59
N PHE A 18 -12.93 37.20 7.58
CA PHE A 18 -12.15 36.69 8.71
C PHE A 18 -10.68 36.57 8.33
N ASN A 19 -9.78 36.86 9.26
CA ASN A 19 -8.39 36.46 9.16
C ASN A 19 -7.83 36.05 10.54
N ASN A 20 -6.75 35.28 10.53
CA ASN A 20 -6.16 34.72 11.75
C ASN A 20 -5.46 35.75 12.67
N VAL A 21 -5.27 37.00 12.22
CA VAL A 21 -4.51 38.03 12.96
C VAL A 21 -5.42 39.02 13.69
N PHE A 22 -6.57 39.35 13.08
CA PHE A 22 -7.48 40.40 13.52
C PHE A 22 -8.92 39.91 13.67
N GLY A 23 -9.18 38.62 13.43
CA GLY A 23 -10.52 38.06 13.59
C GLY A 23 -11.47 38.43 12.48
N TYR A 24 -12.74 38.61 12.84
CA TYR A 24 -13.76 39.11 11.93
C TYR A 24 -13.64 40.64 11.78
N TYR A 25 -13.66 41.11 10.54
CA TYR A 25 -13.59 42.54 10.22
C TYR A 25 -14.50 42.90 9.05
N ILE A 26 -14.83 44.18 8.99
CA ILE A 26 -15.54 44.83 7.89
C ILE A 26 -14.50 45.51 7.00
N GLU A 27 -14.47 45.18 5.71
CA GLU A 27 -13.57 45.81 4.74
C GLU A 27 -14.31 46.89 3.94
N VAL A 28 -13.80 48.12 3.99
CA VAL A 28 -14.37 49.28 3.30
C VAL A 28 -13.35 49.83 2.31
N ARG A 29 -13.75 49.99 1.04
CA ARG A 29 -12.89 50.60 0.01
C ARG A 29 -12.64 52.08 0.33
N ASN A 30 -11.46 52.59 -0.02
CA ASN A 30 -11.08 53.98 0.24
C ASN A 30 -12.09 55.00 -0.33
N THR A 31 -12.79 54.65 -1.42
CA THR A 31 -13.85 55.48 -2.04
C THR A 31 -15.05 55.76 -1.15
N HIS A 32 -15.25 54.96 -0.10
CA HIS A 32 -16.39 55.06 0.83
C HIS A 32 -15.95 55.35 2.26
N LYS A 33 -14.68 55.71 2.48
CA LYS A 33 -14.11 55.94 3.80
C LYS A 33 -14.86 57.00 4.60
N ASP A 34 -15.31 58.06 3.94
CA ASP A 34 -16.02 59.18 4.59
C ASP A 34 -17.44 58.80 5.04
N LYS A 35 -17.94 57.63 4.63
CA LYS A 35 -19.25 57.09 5.01
C LYS A 35 -19.19 56.10 6.17
N VAL A 36 -17.99 55.84 6.71
CA VAL A 36 -17.80 54.90 7.81
C VAL A 36 -18.36 55.50 9.11
N PRO A 37 -19.25 54.80 9.83
CA PRO A 37 -19.77 55.27 11.11
C PRO A 37 -18.68 55.46 12.18
N GLU A 38 -18.86 56.42 13.09
CA GLU A 38 -17.88 56.74 14.14
C GLU A 38 -17.70 55.62 15.19
N ASP A 39 -18.71 54.77 15.36
CA ASP A 39 -18.69 53.62 16.27
C ASP A 39 -17.84 52.44 15.76
N TRP A 40 -17.28 52.55 14.54
CA TRP A 40 -16.42 51.53 13.97
C TRP A 40 -14.95 51.79 14.31
N ILE A 41 -14.31 50.80 14.94
CA ILE A 41 -12.92 50.90 15.37
C ILE A 41 -12.03 50.43 14.22
N ARG A 42 -11.20 51.33 13.68
CA ARG A 42 -10.23 51.00 12.63
C ARG A 42 -9.13 50.07 13.17
N LYS A 43 -8.85 48.99 12.44
CA LYS A 43 -7.84 47.97 12.80
C LYS A 43 -6.64 47.91 11.85
N GLN A 44 -6.85 48.09 10.55
CA GLN A 44 -5.78 48.00 9.56
C GLN A 44 -6.06 48.90 8.36
N THR A 45 -5.01 49.54 7.83
CA THR A 45 -5.07 50.29 6.58
C THR A 45 -4.34 49.48 5.49
N LEU A 46 -5.00 49.30 4.35
CA LEU A 46 -4.45 48.69 3.14
C LEU A 46 -4.33 49.75 2.04
N VAL A 47 -3.64 49.40 0.95
CA VAL A 47 -3.42 50.30 -0.19
C VAL A 47 -4.75 50.81 -0.78
N ASN A 48 -5.79 49.98 -0.84
CA ASN A 48 -7.07 50.31 -1.48
C ASN A 48 -8.30 50.24 -0.54
N ALA A 49 -8.11 49.91 0.74
CA ALA A 49 -9.20 49.70 1.69
C ALA A 49 -8.77 49.92 3.15
N GLU A 50 -9.73 50.14 4.03
CA GLU A 50 -9.55 50.13 5.48
C GLU A 50 -10.41 49.02 6.12
N ARG A 51 -9.88 48.39 7.17
CA ARG A 51 -10.56 47.33 7.92
C ARG A 51 -11.01 47.85 9.28
N TYR A 52 -12.24 47.56 9.64
CA TYR A 52 -12.88 48.02 10.88
C TYR A 52 -13.50 46.86 11.64
N ILE A 53 -13.70 47.05 12.94
CA ILE A 53 -14.44 46.16 13.82
C ILE A 53 -15.52 46.97 14.57
N THR A 54 -16.62 46.32 14.93
CA THR A 54 -17.64 46.88 15.84
C THR A 54 -17.67 46.06 17.12
N GLU A 55 -18.18 46.62 18.22
CA GLU A 55 -18.26 45.86 19.48
C GLU A 55 -19.15 44.60 19.33
N GLU A 56 -20.27 44.71 18.59
CA GLU A 56 -21.12 43.56 18.26
C GLU A 56 -20.35 42.47 17.48
N LEU A 57 -19.49 42.85 16.52
CA LEU A 57 -18.71 41.87 15.74
C LEU A 57 -17.70 41.13 16.63
N LYS A 58 -17.12 41.83 17.60
CA LYS A 58 -16.18 41.28 18.58
C LYS A 58 -16.86 40.35 19.58
N GLU A 59 -18.09 40.66 20.00
CA GLU A 59 -18.89 39.76 20.83
C GLU A 59 -19.24 38.46 20.07
N TYR A 60 -19.69 38.57 18.81
CA TYR A 60 -19.95 37.40 17.97
C TYR A 60 -18.69 36.57 17.72
N GLU A 61 -17.55 37.21 17.46
CA GLU A 61 -16.27 36.52 17.32
C GLU A 61 -15.93 35.70 18.57
N SER A 62 -16.05 36.29 19.76
CA SER A 62 -15.79 35.57 21.02
C SER A 62 -16.76 34.40 21.22
N GLN A 63 -18.03 34.56 20.85
CA GLN A 63 -19.02 33.48 20.92
C GLN A 63 -18.70 32.34 19.94
N ILE A 64 -18.34 32.67 18.69
CA ILE A 64 -17.98 31.70 17.65
C ILE A 64 -16.74 30.91 18.07
N LEU A 65 -15.66 31.59 18.44
CA LEU A 65 -14.41 30.92 18.85
C LEU A 65 -14.62 30.05 20.09
N GLY A 66 -15.40 30.53 21.07
CA GLY A 66 -15.73 29.75 22.26
C GLY A 66 -16.63 28.53 21.96
N ALA A 67 -17.50 28.62 20.96
CA ALA A 67 -18.31 27.50 20.51
C ALA A 67 -17.47 26.46 19.75
N GLU A 68 -16.54 26.91 18.89
CA GLU A 68 -15.61 26.03 18.16
C GLU A 68 -14.70 25.26 19.13
N GLU A 69 -14.17 25.91 20.16
CA GLU A 69 -13.36 25.26 21.18
C GLU A 69 -14.16 24.18 21.94
N LYS A 70 -15.38 24.49 22.37
CA LYS A 70 -16.27 23.52 23.03
C LYS A 70 -16.65 22.37 22.12
N MET A 71 -16.88 22.64 20.84
CA MET A 71 -17.19 21.62 19.85
C MET A 71 -16.02 20.64 19.70
N LEU A 72 -14.79 21.15 19.59
CA LEU A 72 -13.59 20.32 19.49
C LEU A 72 -13.35 19.49 20.77
N GLN A 73 -13.55 20.09 21.94
CA GLN A 73 -13.44 19.38 23.22
C GLN A 73 -14.46 18.22 23.31
N LEU A 74 -15.71 18.48 22.91
CA LEU A 74 -16.75 17.46 22.90
C LEU A 74 -16.43 16.35 21.89
N GLU A 75 -15.96 16.70 20.70
CA GLU A 75 -15.55 15.73 19.68
C GLU A 75 -14.42 14.81 20.18
N GLN A 76 -13.39 15.39 20.80
CA GLN A 76 -12.29 14.62 21.38
C GLN A 76 -12.78 13.68 22.49
N GLN A 77 -13.68 14.17 23.35
CA GLN A 77 -14.26 13.36 24.42
C GLN A 77 -15.09 12.19 23.85
N LEU A 78 -15.92 12.44 22.84
CA LEU A 78 -16.73 11.42 22.18
C LEU A 78 -15.84 10.37 21.49
N PHE A 79 -14.77 10.81 20.82
CA PHE A 79 -13.80 9.92 20.18
C PHE A 79 -13.06 9.05 21.19
N GLN A 80 -12.58 9.63 22.31
CA GLN A 80 -11.93 8.86 23.37
C GLN A 80 -12.88 7.84 24.01
N ASN A 81 -14.14 8.22 24.24
CA ASN A 81 -15.15 7.31 24.76
C ASN A 81 -15.41 6.14 23.78
N LEU A 82 -15.48 6.42 22.47
CA LEU A 82 -15.61 5.38 21.45
C LEU A 82 -14.42 4.42 21.48
N MET A 83 -13.19 4.95 21.55
CA MET A 83 -11.98 4.13 21.64
C MET A 83 -11.99 3.22 22.88
N GLN A 84 -12.40 3.74 24.04
CA GLN A 84 -12.53 2.93 25.26
C GLN A 84 -13.60 1.85 25.13
N GLN A 85 -14.71 2.12 24.44
CA GLN A 85 -15.75 1.10 24.17
C GLN A 85 -15.26 0.01 23.21
N CYS A 86 -14.35 0.33 22.29
CA CYS A 86 -13.74 -0.63 21.37
C CYS A 86 -12.66 -1.50 22.03
N MET A 87 -11.93 -0.99 23.03
CA MET A 87 -10.79 -1.69 23.65
C MET A 87 -11.09 -3.13 24.11
N PRO A 88 -12.22 -3.44 24.79
CA PRO A 88 -12.54 -4.81 25.19
C PRO A 88 -12.68 -5.79 24.03
N TYR A 89 -12.96 -5.30 22.82
CA TYR A 89 -13.13 -6.11 21.61
C TYR A 89 -11.85 -6.22 20.77
N MET A 90 -10.77 -5.53 21.15
CA MET A 90 -9.55 -5.46 20.34
C MET A 90 -8.99 -6.85 19.98
N ALA A 91 -8.96 -7.78 20.96
CA ALA A 91 -8.50 -9.14 20.72
C ALA A 91 -9.36 -9.88 19.68
N LYS A 92 -10.69 -9.74 19.75
CA LYS A 92 -11.62 -10.34 18.78
C LYS A 92 -11.50 -9.72 17.39
N ILE A 93 -11.26 -8.40 17.32
CA ILE A 93 -11.04 -7.71 16.05
C ILE A 93 -9.75 -8.24 15.39
N GLN A 94 -8.68 -8.42 16.16
CA GLN A 94 -7.43 -8.99 15.65
C GLN A 94 -7.56 -10.44 15.21
N GLU A 95 -8.27 -11.26 16.00
CA GLU A 95 -8.56 -12.66 15.64
C GLU A 95 -9.34 -12.73 14.32
N ASN A 96 -10.41 -11.93 14.18
CA ASN A 96 -11.20 -11.87 12.95
C ASN A 96 -10.35 -11.38 11.77
N ALA A 97 -9.48 -10.39 11.98
CA ALA A 97 -8.58 -9.90 10.94
C ALA A 97 -7.60 -10.98 10.47
N GLN A 98 -7.07 -11.79 11.38
CA GLN A 98 -6.19 -12.90 11.05
C GLN A 98 -6.92 -14.00 10.25
N GLN A 99 -8.16 -14.33 10.64
CA GLN A 99 -8.98 -15.29 9.91
C GLN A 99 -9.34 -14.78 8.50
N LEU A 100 -9.72 -13.52 8.39
CA LEU A 100 -9.98 -12.88 7.09
C LEU A 100 -8.74 -12.87 6.20
N ALA A 101 -7.56 -12.59 6.75
CA ALA A 101 -6.31 -12.63 6.00
C ALA A 101 -6.00 -14.04 5.46
N GLN A 102 -6.26 -15.08 6.25
CA GLN A 102 -6.11 -16.47 5.77
C GLN A 102 -7.08 -16.78 4.62
N TRP A 103 -8.34 -16.35 4.75
CA TRP A 103 -9.34 -16.53 3.69
C TRP A 103 -8.97 -15.78 2.41
N ASP A 104 -8.47 -14.56 2.53
CA ASP A 104 -8.02 -13.76 1.38
C ASP A 104 -6.89 -14.46 0.60
N VAL A 105 -5.88 -14.97 1.32
CA VAL A 105 -4.78 -15.74 0.70
C VAL A 105 -5.28 -17.01 0.02
N LEU A 106 -6.12 -17.81 0.71
CA LEU A 106 -6.63 -19.06 0.17
C LEU A 106 -7.55 -18.84 -1.03
N ALA A 107 -8.42 -17.82 -0.98
CA ALA A 107 -9.28 -17.45 -2.10
C ALA A 107 -8.46 -16.93 -3.29
N GLY A 108 -7.44 -16.12 -3.02
CA GLY A 108 -6.49 -15.65 -4.03
C GLY A 108 -5.77 -16.81 -4.72
N TRP A 109 -5.28 -17.80 -3.96
CA TRP A 109 -4.65 -19.00 -4.52
C TRP A 109 -5.61 -19.86 -5.33
N ALA A 110 -6.87 -20.02 -4.88
CA ALA A 110 -7.87 -20.77 -5.62
C ALA A 110 -8.21 -20.10 -6.96
N ASN A 111 -8.39 -18.77 -6.96
CA ASN A 111 -8.64 -18.00 -8.18
C ASN A 111 -7.46 -18.11 -9.15
N LEU A 112 -6.23 -17.92 -8.65
CA LEU A 112 -5.00 -18.07 -9.44
C LEU A 112 -4.88 -19.47 -10.05
N ALA A 113 -5.25 -20.50 -9.29
CA ALA A 113 -5.18 -21.87 -9.75
C ALA A 113 -6.15 -22.15 -10.90
N VAL A 114 -7.38 -21.62 -10.82
CA VAL A 114 -8.37 -21.75 -11.90
C VAL A 114 -7.95 -20.96 -13.13
N GLU A 115 -7.55 -19.70 -12.95
CA GLU A 115 -7.17 -18.81 -14.04
C GLU A 115 -5.94 -19.32 -14.81
N ASN A 116 -4.97 -19.90 -14.11
CA ASN A 116 -3.70 -20.31 -14.70
C ASN A 116 -3.60 -21.82 -14.97
N HIS A 117 -4.69 -22.55 -14.73
CA HIS A 117 -4.74 -24.01 -14.84
C HIS A 117 -3.65 -24.69 -14.01
N TYR A 118 -3.52 -24.30 -12.74
CA TYR A 118 -2.60 -24.94 -11.81
C TYR A 118 -3.25 -26.16 -11.16
N THR A 119 -2.42 -27.11 -10.76
CA THR A 119 -2.86 -28.37 -10.17
C THR A 119 -2.43 -28.43 -8.71
N LEU A 120 -3.28 -28.99 -7.85
CA LEU A 120 -2.90 -29.23 -6.46
C LEU A 120 -1.81 -30.32 -6.40
N PRO A 121 -0.62 -30.05 -5.83
CA PRO A 121 0.46 -31.02 -5.77
C PRO A 121 0.18 -32.09 -4.71
N LYS A 122 0.76 -33.28 -4.90
CA LYS A 122 0.85 -34.31 -3.88
C LYS A 122 2.14 -34.13 -3.09
N VAL A 123 2.06 -33.58 -1.88
CA VAL A 123 3.21 -33.48 -0.97
C VAL A 123 3.38 -34.80 -0.21
N THR A 124 4.61 -35.33 -0.15
CA THR A 124 4.91 -36.63 0.49
C THR A 124 6.06 -36.52 1.49
N ASP A 125 6.12 -37.43 2.47
CA ASP A 125 7.26 -37.56 3.39
C ASP A 125 8.53 -38.15 2.71
N GLY A 126 8.44 -38.49 1.43
CA GLY A 126 9.57 -38.98 0.64
C GLY A 126 10.51 -37.87 0.19
N LYS A 127 11.47 -38.22 -0.66
CA LYS A 127 12.46 -37.29 -1.25
C LYS A 127 12.35 -37.16 -2.77
N ALA A 128 11.29 -37.70 -3.35
CA ALA A 128 11.09 -37.68 -4.79
C ALA A 128 10.52 -36.34 -5.25
N ILE A 129 11.01 -35.81 -6.37
CA ILE A 129 10.44 -34.66 -7.06
C ILE A 129 10.02 -35.15 -8.44
N HIS A 130 8.72 -35.22 -8.66
CA HIS A 130 8.14 -35.58 -9.94
C HIS A 130 7.20 -34.48 -10.42
N ILE A 131 7.52 -33.88 -11.55
CA ILE A 131 6.78 -32.78 -12.16
C ILE A 131 6.49 -33.19 -13.61
N GLU A 132 5.23 -33.21 -14.00
CA GLU A 132 4.80 -33.43 -15.38
C GLU A 132 4.30 -32.13 -16.00
N GLU A 133 4.82 -31.78 -17.18
CA GLU A 133 4.45 -30.56 -17.91
C GLU A 133 4.48 -29.30 -17.02
N GLY A 134 5.55 -29.16 -16.24
CA GLY A 134 5.78 -27.98 -15.39
C GLY A 134 6.08 -26.73 -16.20
N ARG A 135 5.62 -25.58 -15.72
CA ARG A 135 5.83 -24.25 -16.30
C ARG A 135 6.45 -23.33 -15.25
N HIS A 136 7.22 -22.34 -15.69
CA HIS A 136 7.78 -21.36 -14.78
C HIS A 136 6.72 -20.29 -14.46
N PRO A 137 6.30 -20.13 -13.18
CA PRO A 137 5.10 -19.34 -12.82
C PRO A 137 5.20 -17.85 -13.19
N VAL A 138 6.42 -17.29 -13.18
CA VAL A 138 6.66 -15.90 -13.59
C VAL A 138 6.84 -15.74 -15.10
N ILE A 139 7.63 -16.61 -15.74
CA ILE A 139 7.94 -16.46 -17.18
C ILE A 139 6.70 -16.72 -18.03
N GLU A 140 5.85 -17.69 -17.66
CA GLU A 140 4.64 -18.00 -18.44
C GLU A 140 3.68 -16.81 -18.56
N LYS A 141 3.71 -15.88 -17.59
CA LYS A 141 2.87 -14.68 -17.57
C LYS A 141 3.47 -13.49 -18.32
N ASN A 142 4.78 -13.52 -18.59
CA ASN A 142 5.49 -12.43 -19.25
C ASN A 142 5.74 -12.69 -20.74
N LEU A 143 5.35 -13.84 -21.25
CA LEU A 143 5.47 -14.15 -22.67
C LEU A 143 4.33 -13.51 -23.48
N PRO A 144 4.58 -13.12 -24.75
CA PRO A 144 3.54 -12.69 -25.66
C PRO A 144 2.42 -13.73 -25.83
N PRO A 145 1.16 -13.32 -26.07
CA PRO A 145 0.03 -14.24 -26.22
C PRO A 145 0.18 -15.27 -27.34
N ASP A 146 0.99 -14.96 -28.36
CA ASP A 146 1.29 -15.82 -29.51
C ASP A 146 2.45 -16.79 -29.25
N GLN A 147 3.12 -16.70 -28.09
CA GLN A 147 4.28 -17.52 -27.74
C GLN A 147 4.06 -18.23 -26.39
N PRO A 148 3.34 -19.37 -26.37
CA PRO A 148 3.11 -20.10 -25.13
C PRO A 148 4.42 -20.64 -24.54
N TYR A 149 4.50 -20.66 -23.20
CA TYR A 149 5.62 -21.28 -22.49
C TYR A 149 5.66 -22.79 -22.77
N ILE A 150 6.84 -23.29 -23.16
CA ILE A 150 7.04 -24.73 -23.38
C ILE A 150 7.22 -25.43 -22.03
N ALA A 151 6.27 -26.29 -21.68
CA ALA A 151 6.28 -27.05 -20.44
C ALA A 151 7.38 -28.12 -20.42
N ASN A 152 7.92 -28.42 -19.24
CA ASN A 152 9.01 -29.39 -19.05
C ASN A 152 8.71 -30.32 -17.87
N SER A 153 9.03 -31.61 -18.04
CA SER A 153 8.89 -32.60 -16.97
C SER A 153 10.24 -32.85 -16.29
N VAL A 154 10.21 -33.04 -14.98
CA VAL A 154 11.39 -33.30 -14.14
C VAL A 154 11.09 -34.48 -13.23
N THR A 155 12.03 -35.44 -13.16
CA THR A 155 11.97 -36.55 -12.21
C THR A 155 13.30 -36.64 -11.50
N LEU A 156 13.27 -36.56 -10.17
CA LEU A 156 14.39 -36.78 -9.30
C LEU A 156 13.94 -37.68 -8.15
N ASP A 157 14.77 -38.66 -7.80
CA ASP A 157 14.51 -39.57 -6.70
C ASP A 157 15.83 -40.10 -6.13
N THR A 158 15.77 -40.78 -5.00
CA THR A 158 16.97 -41.27 -4.30
C THR A 158 17.55 -42.57 -4.84
N GLU A 159 16.85 -43.27 -5.74
CA GLU A 159 17.21 -44.61 -6.20
C GLU A 159 17.80 -44.62 -7.62
N LYS A 160 17.17 -43.88 -8.55
CA LYS A 160 17.48 -43.88 -9.98
C LYS A 160 18.16 -42.60 -10.44
N GLN A 161 17.67 -41.43 -10.00
CA GLN A 161 18.15 -40.14 -10.52
C GLN A 161 18.16 -39.05 -9.46
N GLN A 162 19.27 -38.92 -8.73
CA GLN A 162 19.47 -37.85 -7.76
C GLN A 162 20.02 -36.56 -8.39
N ILE A 163 20.80 -36.69 -9.46
CA ILE A 163 21.50 -35.58 -10.12
C ILE A 163 21.09 -35.52 -11.57
N MET A 164 20.69 -34.34 -12.04
CA MET A 164 20.38 -34.07 -13.44
C MET A 164 21.47 -33.18 -14.04
N MET A 165 22.21 -33.70 -15.02
CA MET A 165 23.13 -32.89 -15.82
C MET A 165 22.40 -32.28 -17.01
N ILE A 166 22.27 -30.95 -17.03
CA ILE A 166 21.57 -30.21 -18.08
C ILE A 166 22.60 -29.54 -19.00
N THR A 167 22.66 -29.99 -20.25
CA THR A 167 23.53 -29.42 -21.29
C THR A 167 22.71 -28.77 -22.40
N GLY A 168 23.33 -27.91 -23.20
CA GLY A 168 22.67 -27.22 -24.31
C GLY A 168 23.22 -25.79 -24.52
N PRO A 169 22.89 -25.14 -25.65
CA PRO A 169 23.38 -23.79 -25.95
C PRO A 169 22.86 -22.75 -24.96
N ASN A 170 23.53 -21.60 -24.86
CA ASN A 170 23.01 -20.48 -24.07
C ASN A 170 21.62 -20.06 -24.58
N MET A 171 20.78 -19.56 -23.66
CA MET A 171 19.38 -19.20 -23.92
C MET A 171 18.43 -20.37 -24.25
N SER A 172 18.87 -21.63 -24.14
CA SER A 172 18.00 -22.80 -24.36
C SER A 172 17.05 -23.14 -23.19
N GLY A 173 16.79 -22.21 -22.28
CA GLY A 173 15.89 -22.43 -21.14
C GLY A 173 16.46 -23.20 -19.94
N LYS A 174 17.76 -23.55 -19.92
CA LYS A 174 18.38 -24.32 -18.81
C LYS A 174 18.16 -23.67 -17.44
N SER A 175 18.43 -22.38 -17.32
CA SER A 175 18.23 -21.63 -16.07
C SER A 175 16.76 -21.49 -15.70
N ALA A 176 15.87 -21.44 -16.69
CA ALA A 176 14.43 -21.42 -16.46
C ALA A 176 13.95 -22.76 -15.88
N LEU A 177 14.44 -23.89 -16.38
CA LEU A 177 14.12 -25.23 -15.86
C LEU A 177 14.56 -25.41 -14.40
N LEU A 178 15.77 -24.96 -14.06
CA LEU A 178 16.30 -25.01 -12.69
C LEU A 178 15.45 -24.18 -11.72
N ARG A 179 15.18 -22.91 -12.07
CA ARG A 179 14.36 -22.02 -11.26
C ARG A 179 12.91 -22.49 -11.17
N GLN A 180 12.36 -23.01 -12.27
CA GLN A 180 11.02 -23.60 -12.31
C GLN A 180 10.88 -24.73 -11.29
N THR A 181 11.82 -25.68 -11.29
CA THR A 181 11.80 -26.82 -10.35
C THR A 181 11.81 -26.31 -8.91
N ALA A 182 12.70 -25.39 -8.58
CA ALA A 182 12.79 -24.79 -7.25
C ALA A 182 11.51 -24.07 -6.82
N LEU A 183 10.93 -23.27 -7.72
CA LEU A 183 9.69 -22.52 -7.44
C LEU A 183 8.49 -23.46 -7.27
N ILE A 184 8.37 -24.51 -8.09
CA ILE A 184 7.30 -25.50 -7.95
C ILE A 184 7.41 -26.23 -6.60
N THR A 185 8.62 -26.60 -6.18
CA THR A 185 8.85 -27.20 -4.86
C THR A 185 8.44 -26.26 -3.72
N LEU A 186 8.83 -24.98 -3.80
CA LEU A 186 8.46 -23.96 -2.82
C LEU A 186 6.94 -23.80 -2.74
N MET A 187 6.28 -23.60 -3.89
CA MET A 187 4.83 -23.44 -3.98
C MET A 187 4.08 -24.65 -3.40
N ALA A 188 4.55 -25.87 -3.69
CA ALA A 188 3.96 -27.08 -3.14
C ALA A 188 4.04 -27.13 -1.62
N GLN A 189 5.20 -26.81 -1.03
CA GLN A 189 5.36 -26.77 0.42
C GLN A 189 4.67 -25.59 1.11
N MET A 190 4.36 -24.52 0.38
CA MET A 190 3.49 -23.43 0.86
C MET A 190 2.01 -23.86 0.95
N GLY A 191 1.63 -24.95 0.27
CA GLY A 191 0.25 -25.44 0.23
C GLY A 191 -0.60 -24.84 -0.89
N CYS A 192 0.00 -24.21 -1.90
CA CYS A 192 -0.73 -23.67 -3.05
C CYS A 192 -0.68 -24.62 -4.26
N ALA A 193 -1.57 -24.40 -5.23
CA ALA A 193 -1.53 -25.11 -6.50
C ALA A 193 -0.30 -24.70 -7.32
N VAL A 194 0.25 -25.63 -8.10
CA VAL A 194 1.50 -25.43 -8.84
C VAL A 194 1.29 -25.41 -10.35
N PRO A 195 2.14 -24.70 -11.11
CA PRO A 195 2.08 -24.57 -12.57
C PRO A 195 2.51 -25.86 -13.29
N ALA A 196 1.80 -26.97 -13.09
CA ALA A 196 2.10 -28.25 -13.70
C ALA A 196 0.81 -29.03 -13.99
N LYS A 197 0.89 -30.03 -14.88
CA LYS A 197 -0.20 -30.99 -15.11
C LYS A 197 -0.31 -31.99 -13.98
N TYR A 198 0.82 -32.44 -13.46
CA TYR A 198 0.92 -33.25 -12.25
C TYR A 198 2.19 -32.87 -11.48
N ALA A 199 2.13 -32.91 -10.16
CA ALA A 199 3.30 -32.73 -9.32
C ALA A 199 3.20 -33.59 -8.05
N GLU A 200 4.25 -34.34 -7.77
CA GLU A 200 4.49 -35.05 -6.52
C GLU A 200 5.83 -34.60 -5.95
N ILE A 201 5.78 -33.97 -4.78
CA ILE A 201 6.92 -33.26 -4.18
C ILE A 201 7.17 -33.83 -2.80
N GLY A 202 8.32 -34.47 -2.62
CA GLY A 202 8.87 -34.85 -1.32
C GLY A 202 9.29 -33.63 -0.53
N LEU A 203 9.24 -33.71 0.80
CA LEU A 203 9.65 -32.62 1.67
C LEU A 203 11.14 -32.30 1.51
N VAL A 204 11.41 -31.05 1.15
CA VAL A 204 12.75 -30.45 1.04
C VAL A 204 12.95 -29.50 2.22
N ASP A 205 14.09 -29.63 2.88
CA ASP A 205 14.51 -28.81 4.00
C ASP A 205 15.10 -27.47 3.57
N SER A 206 15.80 -27.44 2.43
CA SER A 206 16.48 -26.24 1.92
C SER A 206 16.62 -26.26 0.41
N VAL A 207 16.48 -25.09 -0.21
CA VAL A 207 16.74 -24.88 -1.63
C VAL A 207 17.98 -24.03 -1.78
N PHE A 208 19.05 -24.63 -2.30
CA PHE A 208 20.30 -23.94 -2.60
C PHE A 208 20.37 -23.62 -4.09
N THR A 209 20.78 -22.40 -4.42
CA THR A 209 20.99 -21.98 -5.80
C THR A 209 22.30 -21.26 -5.91
N ARG A 210 23.14 -21.70 -6.86
CA ARG A 210 24.27 -20.92 -7.35
C ARG A 210 23.99 -20.57 -8.80
N VAL A 211 23.68 -19.32 -9.06
CA VAL A 211 23.45 -18.80 -10.41
C VAL A 211 24.38 -17.61 -10.57
N GLY A 212 25.26 -17.66 -11.56
CA GLY A 212 26.43 -16.78 -11.70
C GLY A 212 26.21 -15.36 -11.20
N ALA A 213 27.10 -14.92 -10.30
CA ALA A 213 27.03 -13.61 -9.68
C ALA A 213 27.05 -12.51 -10.74
N SER A 214 26.04 -11.63 -10.73
CA SER A 214 26.20 -10.31 -11.33
C SER A 214 27.22 -9.56 -10.46
N ASP A 215 28.36 -9.22 -11.05
CA ASP A 215 29.49 -8.50 -10.46
C ASP A 215 29.16 -7.69 -9.19
N ASN A 216 29.68 -8.14 -8.05
CA ASN A 216 29.71 -7.33 -6.84
C ASN A 216 31.00 -6.50 -6.80
N LEU A 217 31.21 -5.67 -7.83
CA LEU A 217 32.40 -4.82 -7.98
C LEU A 217 32.59 -3.85 -6.80
N SER A 218 31.52 -3.60 -6.04
CA SER A 218 31.50 -2.72 -4.86
C SER A 218 32.14 -3.35 -3.62
N ALA A 219 32.23 -4.68 -3.52
CA ALA A 219 32.76 -5.39 -2.35
C ALA A 219 34.24 -5.79 -2.48
N GLY A 220 34.86 -5.63 -3.66
CA GLY A 220 36.27 -5.98 -3.89
C GLY A 220 36.57 -7.48 -3.92
N GLU A 221 35.55 -8.35 -3.90
CA GLU A 221 35.72 -9.80 -4.00
C GLU A 221 35.67 -10.24 -5.47
N SER A 222 36.58 -11.13 -5.86
CA SER A 222 36.58 -11.72 -7.21
C SER A 222 35.34 -12.59 -7.40
N THR A 223 34.74 -12.55 -8.59
CA THR A 223 33.62 -13.44 -8.98
C THR A 223 33.93 -14.90 -8.69
N PHE A 224 35.18 -15.36 -8.90
CA PHE A 224 35.60 -16.71 -8.56
C PHE A 224 35.61 -16.98 -7.04
N MET A 225 36.03 -16.01 -6.23
CA MET A 225 36.08 -16.13 -4.77
C MET A 225 34.68 -16.19 -4.17
N VAL A 226 33.78 -15.32 -4.61
CA VAL A 226 32.35 -15.36 -4.22
C VAL A 226 31.73 -16.69 -4.62
N GLU A 227 32.02 -17.14 -5.84
CA GLU A 227 31.55 -18.43 -6.35
C GLU A 227 32.05 -19.64 -5.55
N MET A 228 33.30 -19.63 -5.09
CA MET A 228 33.84 -20.69 -4.24
C MET A 228 33.22 -20.63 -2.84
N ASN A 229 33.02 -19.44 -2.27
CA ASN A 229 32.38 -19.26 -0.96
C ASN A 229 30.89 -19.70 -0.98
N GLU A 230 30.14 -19.44 -2.04
CA GLU A 230 28.76 -19.93 -2.20
C GLU A 230 28.67 -21.46 -2.36
N THR A 231 29.79 -22.13 -2.67
CA THR A 231 29.86 -23.58 -2.87
C THR A 231 30.35 -24.35 -1.65
N ALA A 232 31.07 -23.67 -0.75
CA ALA A 232 31.67 -24.24 0.45
C ALA A 232 30.64 -24.42 1.58
#